data_AF-A0A090VI10-F1
#
_entry.id   AF-A0A090VI10-F1
#
_cell.length_a   1.000
_cell.length_b   1.000
_cell.length_c   1.000
_cell.angle_alpha   90.00
_cell.angle_beta   90.00
_cell.angle_gamma   90.00
#
_symmetry.space_group_name_H-M   'P 1'
#
loop_
_entity.id
_entity.type
_entity.pdbx_description
1 polymer ?
#
loop_
_entity_poly.entity_id
_entity_poly.type
_entity_poly.pdbx_seq_one_letter_code
_entity_poly.pdbx_strand_id
1 'polypeptide(L)'
;MTDDRMLKKYVKSIPEAALTIIDVADKPTTIIYDDAQNLALNLIAEDGSIAIRIPHDEFCYQLSRRLNGALVSTSANISGFPTPKSFKEIAPEVLKGVDYVVNLQRKKHVRIRRLL
;
A
#
# COMPACT_ATOMS: atom_id res chain seq x y z
N MET A 1 -3.96 -4.73 0.86
CA MET A 1 -4.71 -5.99 0.97
C MET A 1 -5.90 -5.79 1.89
N THR A 2 -6.86 -6.72 1.91
CA THR A 2 -8.18 -6.54 2.53
C THR A 2 -8.30 -7.07 3.96
N ASP A 3 -7.53 -8.10 4.31
CA ASP A 3 -7.67 -8.82 5.58
C ASP A 3 -6.39 -9.64 5.89
N ASP A 4 -6.36 -10.20 7.10
CA ASP A 4 -5.32 -11.09 7.64
C ASP A 4 -5.24 -12.44 6.89
N ARG A 5 -6.34 -12.92 6.30
CA ARG A 5 -6.34 -14.16 5.51
C ARG A 5 -5.51 -13.99 4.25
N MET A 6 -5.59 -12.82 3.61
CA MET A 6 -4.78 -12.46 2.46
C MET A 6 -3.30 -12.32 2.84
N LEU A 7 -2.98 -11.91 4.07
CA LEU A 7 -1.60 -11.76 4.55
C LEU A 7 -0.81 -13.08 4.46
N LYS A 8 -1.45 -14.23 4.79
CA LYS A 8 -0.83 -15.57 4.71
C LYS A 8 -0.35 -15.95 3.31
N LYS A 9 -0.86 -15.29 2.26
CA LYS A 9 -0.39 -15.51 0.88
C LYS A 9 0.97 -14.86 0.62
N TYR A 10 1.32 -13.83 1.38
CA TYR A 10 2.46 -12.95 1.12
C TYR A 10 3.58 -13.06 2.14
N VAL A 11 3.33 -13.66 3.30
CA VAL A 11 4.33 -13.92 4.34
C VAL A 11 4.18 -15.36 4.83
N LYS A 12 5.28 -16.04 5.16
CA LYS A 12 5.23 -17.45 5.61
C LYS A 12 4.61 -17.60 6.99
N SER A 13 4.95 -16.70 7.90
CA SER A 13 4.48 -16.73 9.29
C SER A 13 3.99 -15.34 9.73
N ILE A 14 2.84 -15.31 10.39
CA ILE A 14 2.30 -14.10 10.99
C ILE A 14 2.47 -14.24 12.51
N PRO A 15 3.33 -13.44 13.16
CA PRO A 15 3.49 -13.46 14.60
C PRO A 15 2.18 -13.12 15.31
N GLU A 16 1.95 -13.71 16.49
CA GLU A 16 0.76 -13.41 17.31
C GLU A 16 0.66 -11.93 17.65
N ALA A 17 1.79 -11.30 17.98
CA ALA A 17 1.87 -9.85 18.23
C ALA A 17 1.37 -9.02 17.04
N ALA A 18 1.61 -9.47 15.79
CA ALA A 18 1.12 -8.77 14.61
C ALA A 18 -0.41 -8.86 14.47
N LEU A 19 -0.99 -10.02 14.78
CA LEU A 19 -2.45 -10.19 14.83
C LEU A 19 -3.06 -9.27 15.89
N THR A 20 -2.49 -9.23 17.10
CA THR A 20 -2.94 -8.32 18.15
C THR A 20 -2.87 -6.87 17.70
N ILE A 21 -1.78 -6.44 17.06
CA ILE A 21 -1.66 -5.07 16.54
C ILE A 21 -2.74 -4.77 15.50
N ILE A 22 -3.02 -5.70 14.59
CA ILE A 22 -4.06 -5.53 13.57
C ILE A 22 -5.44 -5.37 14.23
N ASP A 23 -5.74 -6.16 15.26
CA ASP A 23 -7.04 -6.17 15.92
C ASP A 23 -7.29 -4.92 16.79
N VAL A 24 -6.24 -4.39 17.44
CA VAL A 24 -6.39 -3.25 18.39
C VAL A 24 -6.05 -1.89 17.77
N ALA A 25 -5.46 -1.84 16.57
CA ALA A 25 -5.04 -0.57 15.98
C ALA A 25 -6.22 0.24 15.44
N ASP A 26 -6.47 1.41 16.03
CA ASP A 26 -7.47 2.36 15.55
C ASP A 26 -7.13 2.99 14.18
N LYS A 27 -5.85 2.94 13.79
CA LYS A 27 -5.34 3.54 12.57
C LYS A 27 -4.69 2.48 11.68
N PRO A 28 -4.71 2.66 10.35
CA PRO A 28 -4.01 1.77 9.45
C PRO A 28 -2.51 1.70 9.76
N THR A 29 -2.08 0.52 10.21
CA THR A 29 -0.69 0.27 10.61
C THR A 29 0.05 -0.45 9.50
N THR A 30 1.30 -0.03 9.25
CA THR A 30 2.23 -0.77 8.41
C THR A 30 3.11 -1.62 9.31
N ILE A 31 3.13 -2.94 9.08
CA ILE A 31 3.97 -3.88 9.81
C ILE A 31 5.00 -4.44 8.83
N ILE A 32 6.25 -4.55 9.28
CA ILE A 32 7.32 -5.22 8.54
C ILE A 32 7.29 -6.69 8.93
N TYR A 33 7.21 -7.57 7.94
CA TYR A 33 7.21 -9.01 8.12
C TYR A 33 8.43 -9.61 7.45
N ASP A 34 8.97 -10.64 8.06
CA ASP A 34 10.02 -11.48 7.48
C ASP A 34 9.42 -12.50 6.52
N ASP A 35 10.29 -13.17 5.75
CA ASP A 35 9.92 -14.30 4.89
C ASP A 35 8.79 -13.95 3.89
N ALA A 36 8.97 -12.86 3.15
CA ALA A 36 8.08 -12.50 2.06
C ALA A 36 8.01 -13.61 0.99
N GLN A 37 6.81 -13.84 0.44
CA GLN A 37 6.58 -14.85 -0.58
C GLN A 37 5.51 -14.41 -1.59
N ASN A 38 5.50 -15.02 -2.77
CA ASN A 38 4.50 -14.76 -3.83
C ASN A 38 4.40 -13.27 -4.23
N LEU A 39 5.53 -12.55 -4.14
CA LEU A 39 5.69 -11.15 -4.54
C LEU A 39 6.83 -11.04 -5.54
N ALA A 40 6.82 -9.99 -6.36
CA ALA A 40 7.95 -9.68 -7.22
C ALA A 40 9.18 -9.34 -6.38
N LEU A 41 10.36 -9.85 -6.79
CA LEU A 41 11.60 -9.74 -6.03
C LEU A 41 12.01 -8.28 -5.73
N ASN A 42 11.68 -7.35 -6.63
CA ASN A 42 11.98 -5.93 -6.46
C ASN A 42 11.15 -5.24 -5.36
N LEU A 43 10.18 -5.94 -4.76
CA LEU A 43 9.40 -5.46 -3.63
C LEU A 43 9.93 -5.96 -2.29
N ILE A 44 10.73 -7.04 -2.32
CA ILE A 44 11.29 -7.69 -1.14
C ILE A 44 12.63 -7.03 -0.83
N ALA A 45 12.85 -6.68 0.43
CA ALA A 45 14.13 -6.14 0.87
C ALA A 45 15.25 -7.19 0.79
N GLU A 46 16.51 -6.75 0.84
CA GLU A 46 17.67 -7.65 0.74
C GLU A 46 17.71 -8.70 1.87
N ASP A 47 17.12 -8.38 3.03
CA ASP A 47 16.99 -9.28 4.18
C ASP A 47 15.77 -10.22 4.08
N GLY A 48 15.01 -10.17 2.98
CA GLY A 48 13.82 -10.98 2.76
C GLY A 48 12.53 -10.40 3.38
N SER A 49 12.59 -9.20 3.98
CA SER A 49 11.44 -8.58 4.62
C SER A 49 10.52 -7.82 3.65
N ILE A 50 9.29 -7.56 4.09
CA ILE A 50 8.28 -6.78 3.36
C ILE A 50 7.43 -5.93 4.29
N ALA A 51 7.20 -4.66 3.92
CA ALA A 51 6.27 -3.78 4.60
C ALA A 51 4.84 -3.96 4.07
N ILE A 52 3.91 -4.36 4.93
CA ILE A 52 2.50 -4.60 4.58
C ILE A 52 1.58 -3.74 5.44
N ARG A 53 0.53 -3.20 4.81
CA ARG A 53 -0.52 -2.40 5.46
C ARG A 53 -1.91 -2.91 5.09
N ILE A 54 -2.80 -2.97 6.08
CA ILE A 54 -4.24 -3.13 5.90
C ILE A 54 -4.87 -1.73 5.99
N PRO A 55 -5.38 -1.15 4.89
CA PRO A 55 -5.96 0.19 4.89
C PRO A 55 -7.40 0.17 5.42
N HIS A 56 -7.74 1.14 6.28
CA HIS A 56 -9.12 1.44 6.69
C HIS A 56 -9.74 2.45 5.72
N ASP A 57 -9.87 2.06 4.45
CA ASP A 57 -10.48 2.88 3.41
C ASP A 57 -11.31 1.99 2.48
N GLU A 58 -12.58 2.35 2.29
CA GLU A 58 -13.54 1.56 1.52
C GLU A 58 -13.10 1.42 0.07
N PHE A 59 -12.56 2.48 -0.54
CA PHE A 59 -12.10 2.42 -1.92
C PHE A 59 -10.95 1.41 -2.08
N CYS A 60 -9.95 1.45 -1.20
CA CYS A 60 -8.83 0.52 -1.23
C CYS A 60 -9.29 -0.94 -1.02
N TYR A 61 -10.24 -1.16 -0.10
CA TYR A 61 -10.85 -2.47 0.13
C TYR A 61 -11.56 -2.98 -1.12
N GLN A 62 -12.44 -2.17 -1.70
CA GLN A 62 -13.21 -2.48 -2.91
C GLN A 62 -12.33 -2.74 -4.13
N LEU A 63 -11.23 -2.00 -4.27
CA LEU A 63 -10.28 -2.17 -5.36
C LEU A 63 -9.48 -3.48 -5.20
N SER A 64 -8.92 -3.72 -4.01
CA SER A 64 -8.14 -4.94 -3.71
C SER A 64 -9.00 -6.21 -3.83
N ARG A 65 -10.29 -6.16 -3.45
CA ARG A 65 -11.27 -7.25 -3.66
C ARG A 65 -11.50 -7.52 -5.14
N ARG A 66 -11.71 -6.49 -5.96
CA ARG A 66 -11.95 -6.65 -7.41
C ARG A 66 -10.74 -7.20 -8.15
N LEU A 67 -9.54 -6.83 -7.73
CA LEU A 67 -8.29 -7.34 -8.29
C LEU A 67 -7.87 -8.69 -7.69
N ASN A 68 -8.60 -9.18 -6.68
CA ASN A 68 -8.32 -10.43 -5.98
C ASN A 68 -6.86 -10.54 -5.47
N GLY A 69 -6.28 -9.42 -5.05
CA GLY A 69 -4.85 -9.36 -4.71
C GLY A 69 -4.46 -8.12 -3.89
N ALA A 70 -3.24 -8.15 -3.36
CA ALA A 70 -2.63 -7.00 -2.73
C ALA A 70 -2.34 -5.90 -3.74
N LEU A 71 -2.40 -4.66 -3.26
CA LEU A 71 -2.04 -3.48 -4.02
C LEU A 71 -0.63 -3.05 -3.62
N VAL A 72 0.28 -2.96 -4.58
CA VAL A 72 1.58 -2.36 -4.38
C VAL A 72 1.40 -0.85 -4.48
N SER A 73 1.88 -0.12 -3.48
CA SER A 73 1.68 1.32 -3.43
C SER A 73 2.95 2.06 -3.10
N THR A 74 3.33 2.96 -4.01
CA THR A 74 4.43 3.91 -3.83
C THR A 74 3.89 5.32 -3.67
N SER A 75 4.70 6.24 -3.15
CA SER A 75 4.33 7.65 -3.10
C SER A 75 4.32 8.22 -4.52
N ALA A 76 3.32 9.07 -4.83
CA ALA A 76 3.14 9.62 -6.18
C ALA A 76 4.09 10.81 -6.45
N ASN A 77 5.39 10.62 -6.24
CA ASN A 77 6.42 11.63 -6.48
C ASN A 77 7.56 11.07 -7.34
N ILE A 78 8.33 11.97 -7.93
CA ILE A 78 9.64 11.65 -8.49
C ILE A 78 10.58 11.30 -7.32
N SER A 79 11.39 10.25 -7.46
CA SER A 79 12.33 9.82 -6.41
C SER A 79 13.23 10.99 -5.99
N GLY A 80 13.45 11.15 -4.68
CA GLY A 80 14.20 12.28 -4.11
C GLY A 80 13.38 13.56 -3.88
N PHE A 81 12.15 13.66 -4.41
CA PHE A 81 11.27 14.81 -4.16
C PHE A 81 10.25 14.54 -3.03
N PRO A 82 9.71 15.59 -2.38
CA PRO A 82 8.66 15.44 -1.37
C PRO A 82 7.40 14.75 -1.93
N THR A 83 6.72 14.00 -1.07
CA THR A 83 5.41 13.42 -1.41
C THR A 83 4.35 14.52 -1.52
N PRO A 84 3.58 14.58 -2.63
CA PRO A 84 2.53 15.57 -2.79
C PRO A 84 1.38 15.38 -1.79
N LYS A 85 0.85 16.51 -1.31
CA LYS A 85 -0.28 16.57 -0.38
C LYS A 85 -1.61 16.87 -1.08
N SER A 86 -1.55 17.24 -2.36
CA SER A 86 -2.72 17.55 -3.18
C SER A 86 -2.47 17.19 -4.65
N PHE A 87 -3.55 16.99 -5.41
CA PHE A 87 -3.45 16.59 -6.82
C PHE A 87 -2.66 17.61 -7.66
N LYS A 88 -2.75 18.89 -7.30
CA LYS A 88 -2.06 19.98 -7.97
C LYS A 88 -0.54 19.95 -7.78
N GLU A 89 -0.05 19.28 -6.73
CA GLU A 89 1.37 19.14 -6.43
C GLU A 89 2.01 17.95 -7.17
N ILE A 90 1.23 17.12 -7.86
CA ILE A 90 1.78 15.98 -8.62
C ILE A 90 2.46 16.51 -9.88
N ALA A 91 3.72 16.15 -10.06
CA ALA A 91 4.49 16.49 -11.25
C ALA A 91 3.81 15.91 -12.53
N PRO A 92 3.71 16.68 -13.63
CA PRO A 92 3.09 16.21 -14.87
C PRO A 92 3.67 14.91 -15.42
N GLU A 93 4.96 14.66 -15.18
CA GLU A 93 5.66 13.44 -15.57
C GLU A 93 5.09 12.20 -14.89
N VAL A 94 4.71 12.31 -13.61
CA VAL A 94 4.06 11.22 -12.87
C VAL A 94 2.65 10.97 -13.43
N LEU A 95 1.92 12.03 -13.79
CA LEU A 95 0.58 11.92 -14.37
C LEU A 95 0.58 11.29 -15.76
N LYS A 96 1.60 11.58 -16.57
CA LYS A 96 1.78 10.98 -17.91
C LYS A 96 2.21 9.51 -17.82
N GLY A 97 2.83 9.10 -16.72
CA GLY A 97 3.36 7.75 -16.53
C GLY A 97 2.38 6.75 -15.90
N VAL A 98 1.11 7.11 -15.70
CA VAL A 98 0.09 6.22 -15.13
C VAL A 98 -1.03 5.96 -16.13
N ASP A 99 -1.55 4.73 -16.13
CA ASP A 99 -2.67 4.35 -17.01
C ASP A 99 -3.99 4.99 -16.59
N TYR A 100 -4.14 5.28 -15.29
CA TYR A 100 -5.38 5.83 -14.76
C TYR A 100 -5.15 6.71 -13.53
N VAL A 101 -5.91 7.80 -13.47
CA VAL A 101 -5.95 8.72 -12.33
C VAL A 101 -7.34 8.65 -11.69
N VAL A 102 -7.41 8.10 -10.48
CA VAL A 102 -8.66 8.02 -9.74
C VAL A 102 -9.01 9.40 -9.15
N ASN A 103 -10.20 9.90 -9.46
CA ASN A 103 -10.66 11.21 -8.99
C ASN A 103 -11.28 11.16 -7.57
N LEU A 104 -10.50 10.76 -6.57
CA LEU A 104 -10.95 10.71 -5.16
C LEU A 104 -10.56 11.99 -4.41
N GLN A 105 -11.51 12.56 -3.67
CA GLN A 105 -11.28 13.56 -2.62
C GLN A 105 -10.43 14.80 -3.00
N ARG A 106 -10.69 15.42 -4.16
CA ARG A 106 -9.99 16.65 -4.65
C ARG A 106 -9.91 17.83 -3.67
N LYS A 107 -10.74 17.87 -2.62
CA LYS A 107 -10.84 18.97 -1.66
C LYS A 107 -10.12 18.74 -0.32
N LYS A 108 -9.57 17.55 -0.07
CA LYS A 108 -8.88 17.22 1.19
C LYS A 108 -7.36 17.14 0.97
N HIS A 109 -6.57 17.61 1.95
CA HIS A 109 -5.13 17.36 1.98
C HIS A 109 -4.92 15.90 2.39
N VAL A 110 -4.50 15.07 1.44
CA VAL A 110 -4.26 13.64 1.65
C VAL A 110 -2.96 13.26 0.95
N ARG A 111 -2.22 12.31 1.53
CA ARG A 111 -1.04 11.77 0.85
C ARG A 111 -1.48 11.04 -0.40
N ILE A 112 -0.95 11.45 -1.54
CA ILE A 112 -1.28 10.82 -2.82
C ILE A 112 -0.35 9.65 -3.08
N ARG A 113 -0.93 8.56 -3.56
CA ARG A 113 -0.23 7.31 -3.85
C ARG A 113 -0.39 6.91 -5.30
N ARG A 114 0.65 6.28 -5.83
CA ARG A 114 0.66 5.58 -7.12
C ARG A 114 0.56 4.09 -6.84
N LEU A 115 -0.21 3.39 -7.65
CA LEU A 115 -0.29 1.92 -7.62
C LEU A 115 0.57 1.37 -8.77
N LEU A 116 1.27 0.26 -8.51
CA LEU A 116 2.10 -0.46 -9.46
C LEU A 116 1.52 -1.86 -9.70
#